data_AF-N6YVG7-F1
#
_entry.id   AF-N6YVG7-F1
#
_cell.length_a   1.000
_cell.length_b   1.000
_cell.length_c   1.000
_cell.angle_alpha   90.00
_cell.angle_beta   90.00
_cell.angle_gamma   90.00
#
_symmetry.space_group_name_H-M   'P 1'
#
loop_
_entity.id
_entity.type
_entity.pdbx_description
1 polymer ?
#
loop_
_entity_poly.entity_id
_entity_poly.type
_entity_poly.pdbx_seq_one_letter_code
_entity_poly.pdbx_strand_id
1 'polypeptide(L)'
;SLADIERGFKVLKSEIEIGPVYHRLPERIRAHASICFMALILHRVMRSRLKAADAGYTPERALEQLQRIQHHRVRLNGGEPVAGVSTPSTEQNEVLHALGIEKPAAPEQLALL
;
A
#
# COMPACT_ATOMS: atom_id res chain seq x y z
N SER A 1 8.97 22.69 -0.27
CA SER A 1 10.39 23.11 -0.34
C SER A 1 11.08 22.40 -1.50
N LEU A 2 12.21 22.90 -2.02
CA LEU A 2 13.07 22.19 -2.98
C LEU A 2 13.40 20.77 -2.47
N ALA A 3 13.70 20.65 -1.18
CA ALA A 3 13.97 19.36 -0.55
C ALA A 3 12.78 18.37 -0.59
N ASP A 4 11.53 18.86 -0.63
CA ASP A 4 10.36 17.99 -0.77
C ASP A 4 10.19 17.49 -2.20
N ILE A 5 10.51 18.35 -3.17
CA ILE A 5 10.48 18.01 -4.60
C ILE A 5 11.56 16.95 -4.89
N GLU A 6 12.79 17.16 -4.42
CA GLU A 6 13.89 16.20 -4.57
C GLU A 6 13.58 14.85 -3.92
N ARG A 7 13.00 14.86 -2.71
CA ARG A 7 12.51 13.63 -2.09
C ARG A 7 11.44 12.94 -2.94
N GLY A 8 10.47 13.70 -3.46
CA GLY A 8 9.44 13.15 -4.33
C GLY A 8 10.01 12.49 -5.59
N PHE A 9 11.01 13.11 -6.22
CA PHE A 9 11.71 12.52 -7.35
C PHE A 9 12.51 11.27 -6.98
N LYS A 10 13.11 11.23 -5.78
CA LYS A 10 13.77 10.02 -5.28
C LYS A 10 12.77 8.88 -5.13
N VAL A 11 11.66 9.10 -4.41
CA VAL A 11 10.59 8.12 -4.18
C VAL A 11 10.04 7.59 -5.50
N LEU A 12 9.73 8.48 -6.45
CA LEU A 12 9.26 8.12 -7.78
C LEU A 12 10.20 7.14 -8.49
N LYS A 13 11.51 7.32 -8.33
CA LYS A 13 12.52 6.49 -9.02
C LYS A 13 12.82 5.18 -8.28
N SER A 14 12.93 5.22 -6.95
CA SER A 14 13.44 4.08 -6.16
C SER A 14 12.37 3.17 -5.58
N GLU A 15 11.17 3.70 -5.31
CA GLU A 15 10.12 2.95 -4.60
C GLU A 15 8.91 2.70 -5.49
N ILE A 16 8.46 3.74 -6.21
CA ILE A 16 7.34 3.63 -7.16
C ILE A 16 7.83 3.06 -8.51
N GLU A 17 9.15 3.07 -8.74
CA GLU A 17 9.78 2.57 -9.95
C GLU A 17 9.14 3.14 -11.23
N ILE A 18 9.03 4.48 -11.32
CA ILE A 18 8.53 5.19 -12.52
C ILE A 18 9.39 4.94 -13.79
N GLY A 19 10.45 4.14 -13.69
CA GLY A 19 11.37 3.79 -14.76
C GLY A 19 10.69 3.25 -16.03
N PRO A 20 11.49 2.95 -17.06
CA PRO A 20 10.94 2.68 -18.39
C PRO A 20 10.12 1.38 -18.42
N VAL A 21 8.80 1.54 -18.54
CA VAL A 21 7.84 0.45 -18.84
C VAL A 21 7.64 0.28 -20.36
N TYR A 22 8.35 1.09 -21.17
CA TYR A 22 8.33 1.06 -22.64
C TYR A 22 6.93 1.19 -23.27
N HIS A 23 6.02 1.92 -22.62
CA HIS A 23 4.75 2.29 -23.23
C HIS A 23 4.97 3.16 -24.47
N ARG A 24 4.32 2.80 -25.59
CA ARG A 24 4.42 3.52 -26.87
C ARG A 24 3.14 4.24 -27.26
N LEU A 25 1.99 3.79 -26.75
CA LEU A 25 0.71 4.44 -26.99
C LEU A 25 0.55 5.62 -26.02
N PRO A 26 0.18 6.82 -26.52
CA PRO A 26 0.02 8.01 -25.67
C PRO A 26 -0.90 7.80 -24.47
N GLU A 27 -1.97 7.04 -24.64
CA GLU A 27 -2.90 6.71 -23.56
C GLU A 27 -2.25 5.90 -22.44
N ARG A 28 -1.43 4.89 -22.77
CA ARG A 28 -0.73 4.07 -21.78
C ARG A 28 0.33 4.86 -21.01
N ILE A 29 1.02 5.78 -21.70
CA ILE A 29 1.99 6.69 -21.06
C ILE A 29 1.28 7.58 -20.02
N ARG A 30 0.13 8.17 -20.39
CA ARG A 30 -0.68 8.99 -19.47
C ARG A 30 -1.19 8.16 -18.30
N ALA A 31 -1.71 6.96 -18.54
CA ALA A 31 -2.20 6.08 -17.47
C ALA A 31 -1.10 5.74 -16.46
N HIS A 32 0.09 5.34 -16.91
CA HIS A 32 1.25 5.06 -16.05
C HIS A 32 1.64 6.28 -15.22
N ALA A 33 1.82 7.44 -15.87
CA ALA A 33 2.17 8.67 -15.18
C ALA A 33 1.14 9.06 -14.11
N SER A 34 -0.16 8.94 -14.42
CA SER A 34 -1.24 9.21 -13.47
C SER A 34 -1.22 8.26 -12.28
N ILE A 35 -1.00 6.96 -12.50
CA ILE A 35 -0.91 5.96 -11.41
C ILE A 35 0.32 6.23 -10.53
N CYS A 36 1.49 6.47 -11.12
CA CYS A 36 2.69 6.83 -10.35
C CYS A 36 2.50 8.13 -9.55
N PHE A 37 1.79 9.11 -10.11
CA PHE A 37 1.47 10.34 -9.39
C PHE A 37 0.52 10.10 -8.22
N MET A 38 -0.52 9.28 -8.39
CA MET A 38 -1.39 8.86 -7.28
C MET A 38 -0.60 8.12 -6.19
N ALA A 39 0.29 7.20 -6.57
CA ALA A 39 1.16 6.51 -5.63
C ALA A 39 2.06 7.48 -4.84
N LEU A 40 2.60 8.53 -5.50
CA LEU A 40 3.39 9.56 -4.82
C LEU A 40 2.56 10.38 -3.81
N ILE A 41 1.31 10.69 -4.15
CA ILE A 41 0.40 11.36 -3.21
C ILE A 41 0.15 10.46 -1.99
N LEU A 42 -0.15 9.19 -2.20
CA LEU A 42 -0.36 8.22 -1.12
C LEU A 42 0.88 8.12 -0.22
N HIS A 43 2.07 7.97 -0.81
CA HIS A 43 3.33 7.96 -0.07
C HIS A 43 3.50 9.22 0.81
N ARG A 44 3.21 10.40 0.26
CA ARG A 44 3.29 11.66 1.00
C ARG A 44 2.29 11.74 2.15
N VAL A 45 1.06 11.25 1.96
CA VAL A 45 0.06 11.16 3.02
C VAL A 45 0.53 10.20 4.11
N MET A 46 1.02 9.02 3.75
CA MET A 46 1.58 8.04 4.70
C MET A 46 2.69 8.68 5.52
N ARG A 47 3.67 9.32 4.87
CA ARG A 47 4.78 10.01 5.55
C ARG A 47 4.27 11.06 6.54
N SER A 48 3.26 11.84 6.14
CA SER A 48 2.67 12.87 6.99
C SER A 48 2.00 12.27 8.22
N ARG A 49 1.23 11.18 8.05
CA ARG A 49 0.51 10.50 9.13
C ARG A 49 1.46 9.80 10.10
N LEU A 50 2.43 9.05 9.58
CA LEU A 50 3.47 8.38 10.38
C LEU A 50 4.28 9.38 11.21
N LYS A 51 4.62 10.54 10.63
CA LYS A 51 5.32 11.61 11.35
C LYS A 51 4.44 12.24 12.43
N ALA A 52 3.16 12.48 12.15
CA ALA A 52 2.24 13.09 13.11
C ALA A 52 1.97 12.18 14.32
N ALA A 53 2.00 10.87 14.11
CA ALA A 53 1.82 9.86 15.14
C ALA A 53 3.13 9.49 15.89
N ASP A 54 4.27 10.12 15.55
CA ASP A 54 5.60 9.76 16.04
C ASP A 54 5.91 8.25 15.95
N ALA A 55 5.45 7.60 14.88
CA ALA A 55 5.41 6.15 14.80
C ALA A 55 6.79 5.50 14.55
N GLY A 56 7.86 6.27 14.27
CA GLY A 56 9.19 5.75 13.99
C GLY A 56 9.34 5.00 12.65
N TYR A 57 8.27 4.85 11.86
CA TYR A 57 8.30 4.17 10.56
C TYR A 57 8.48 5.15 9.39
N THR A 58 9.21 4.69 8.37
CA THR A 58 9.15 5.27 7.02
C THR A 58 7.98 4.65 6.25
N PRO A 59 7.45 5.30 5.18
CA PRO A 59 6.38 4.72 4.37
C PRO A 59 6.73 3.34 3.82
N GLU A 60 7.98 3.12 3.41
CA GLU A 60 8.44 1.86 2.83
C GLU A 60 8.40 0.75 3.89
N ARG A 61 8.91 1.02 5.10
CA ARG A 61 8.85 0.07 6.22
C ARG A 61 7.43 -0.21 6.68
N ALA A 62 6.56 0.79 6.68
CA ALA A 62 5.15 0.60 6.97
C ALA A 62 4.50 -0.34 5.95
N LEU A 63 4.72 -0.12 4.65
CA LEU A 63 4.23 -1.00 3.59
C LEU A 63 4.78 -2.43 3.72
N GLU A 64 6.06 -2.60 4.01
CA GLU A 64 6.67 -3.92 4.25
C GLU A 64 5.99 -4.68 5.40
N GLN A 65 5.59 -3.99 6.48
CA GLN A 65 4.85 -4.61 7.58
C GLN A 65 3.44 -5.00 7.16
N LEU A 66 2.73 -4.10 6.47
CA LEU A 66 1.33 -4.32 6.08
C LEU A 66 1.19 -5.39 4.99
N GLN A 67 2.15 -5.50 4.06
CA GLN A 67 2.16 -6.54 3.03
C GLN A 67 2.19 -7.97 3.60
N ARG A 68 2.60 -8.14 4.86
CA ARG A 68 2.60 -9.46 5.53
C ARG A 68 1.22 -9.87 6.03
N ILE A 69 0.24 -8.96 6.06
CA ILE A 69 -1.15 -9.30 6.38
C ILE A 69 -1.75 -9.99 5.14
N GLN A 70 -2.20 -11.23 5.31
CA GLN A 70 -2.65 -12.07 4.20
C GLN A 70 -4.12 -12.46 4.35
N HIS A 71 -4.82 -12.42 3.23
CA HIS A 71 -6.15 -13.00 3.08
C HIS A 71 -5.96 -14.44 2.62
N HIS A 72 -6.50 -15.39 3.37
CA HIS A 72 -6.38 -16.81 3.06
C HIS A 72 -7.76 -17.45 2.87
N ARG A 73 -7.83 -18.42 1.97
CA ARG A 73 -9.02 -19.23 1.73
C ARG A 73 -8.61 -20.70 1.79
N VAL A 74 -9.19 -21.45 2.71
CA VAL A 74 -8.83 -22.85 2.98
C VAL A 74 -10.07 -23.73 2.82
N ARG A 75 -9.92 -24.91 2.23
CA ARG A 75 -10.96 -25.95 2.17
C ARG A 75 -10.56 -27.10 3.07
N LEU A 76 -11.41 -27.45 4.03
CA LEU A 76 -11.21 -28.61 4.91
C LEU A 76 -12.15 -29.73 4.47
N ASN A 77 -11.59 -30.93 4.25
CA ASN A 77 -12.34 -32.17 3.97
C ASN A 77 -13.41 -32.06 2.87
N GLY A 78 -13.13 -31.31 1.81
CA GLY A 78 -14.05 -31.12 0.67
C GLY A 78 -15.25 -30.20 0.97
N GLY A 79 -15.36 -29.67 2.19
CA GLY A 79 -16.40 -28.73 2.58
C GLY A 79 -16.28 -27.37 1.89
N GLU A 80 -17.20 -26.48 2.28
CA GLU A 80 -17.21 -25.10 1.80
C GLU A 80 -15.90 -24.38 2.17
N PRO A 81 -15.33 -23.58 1.25
CA PRO A 81 -14.13 -22.81 1.53
C PRO A 81 -14.36 -21.78 2.65
N VAL A 82 -13.50 -21.80 3.66
CA VAL A 82 -13.46 -20.80 4.72
C VAL A 82 -12.44 -19.73 4.33
N ALA A 83 -12.85 -18.45 4.37
CA ALA A 83 -11.96 -17.32 4.16
C ALA A 83 -11.62 -16.65 5.50
N GLY A 84 -10.42 -16.09 5.61
CA GLY A 84 -9.96 -15.39 6.80
C GLY A 84 -8.83 -14.41 6.49
N VAL A 85 -8.51 -13.58 7.48
CA VAL A 85 -7.36 -12.66 7.45
C VAL A 85 -6.41 -13.07 8.57
N SER A 86 -5.11 -13.03 8.31
CA SER A 86 -4.10 -13.26 9.33
C SER A 86 -4.26 -12.26 10.48
N THR A 87 -4.20 -12.73 11.73
CA THR A 87 -4.20 -11.85 12.90
C THR A 87 -3.02 -10.87 12.84
N PRO A 88 -3.24 -9.54 12.76
CA PRO A 88 -2.15 -8.59 12.68
C PRO A 88 -1.32 -8.57 13.97
N SER A 89 0.02 -8.52 13.84
CA SER A 89 0.94 -8.37 14.97
C SER A 89 0.79 -7.01 15.67
N THR A 90 1.42 -6.84 16.83
CA THR A 90 1.44 -5.55 17.54
C THR A 90 1.99 -4.44 16.66
N GLU A 91 3.12 -4.67 15.99
CA GLU A 91 3.74 -3.69 15.08
C GLU A 91 2.82 -3.33 13.91
N GLN A 92 2.13 -4.32 13.33
CA GLN A 92 1.18 -4.08 12.25
C GLN A 92 -0.04 -3.26 12.72
N ASN A 93 -0.53 -3.52 13.93
CA ASN A 93 -1.60 -2.75 14.53
C ASN A 93 -1.18 -1.29 14.81
N GLU A 94 0.04 -1.08 15.27
CA GLU A 94 0.61 0.26 15.48
C GLU A 94 0.73 1.03 14.16
N VAL A 95 1.21 0.38 13.11
CA VAL A 95 1.29 0.99 11.77
C VAL A 95 -0.10 1.34 11.23
N LEU A 96 -1.08 0.44 11.33
CA LEU A 96 -2.48 0.71 10.92
C LEU A 96 -3.07 1.89 11.68
N HIS A 97 -2.88 1.93 13.00
CA HIS A 97 -3.34 3.03 13.86
C HIS A 97 -2.68 4.36 13.47
N ALA A 98 -1.35 4.38 13.31
CA ALA A 98 -0.60 5.58 12.91
C ALA A 98 -1.03 6.10 11.52
N LEU A 99 -1.41 5.20 10.62
CA LEU A 99 -1.95 5.56 9.30
C LEU A 99 -3.43 5.93 9.34
N GLY A 100 -4.14 5.73 10.45
CA GLY A 100 -5.59 5.95 10.55
C GLY A 100 -6.39 5.04 9.61
N ILE A 101 -5.96 3.78 9.48
CA ILE A 101 -6.58 2.77 8.63
C ILE A 101 -7.21 1.71 9.52
N GLU A 102 -8.43 1.31 9.19
CA GLU A 102 -9.12 0.22 9.88
C GLU A 102 -8.44 -1.12 9.66
N LYS A 103 -8.61 -2.04 10.61
CA LYS A 103 -8.06 -3.39 10.47
C LYS A 103 -8.77 -4.12 9.32
N PRO A 104 -8.03 -4.86 8.47
CA PRO A 104 -8.65 -5.61 7.39
C PRO A 104 -9.61 -6.66 7.97
N ALA A 105 -10.87 -6.56 7.55
CA ALA A 105 -11.90 -7.55 7.87
C ALA A 105 -11.81 -8.73 6.89
N ALA A 106 -12.39 -9.87 7.28
CA ALA A 106 -12.59 -10.98 6.36
C ALA A 106 -13.32 -10.47 5.11
N PRO A 107 -12.86 -10.80 3.90
CA PRO A 107 -13.48 -10.29 2.69
C PRO A 107 -14.93 -10.79 2.62
N GLU A 108 -15.89 -9.86 2.69
CA GLU A 108 -17.21 -10.14 2.11
C GLU A 108 -16.98 -10.39 0.63
N GLN A 109 -17.63 -11.41 0.08
CA GLN A 109 -17.50 -11.72 -1.33
C GLN A 109 -18.03 -10.53 -2.12
N LEU A 110 -17.12 -9.72 -2.66
CA LEU A 110 -17.47 -8.64 -3.57
C LEU A 110 -18.16 -9.29 -4.77
N ALA A 111 -19.44 -8.98 -4.96
CA ALA A 111 -20.15 -9.30 -6.20
C ALA A 111 -19.49 -8.46 -7.31
N LEU A 112 -18.46 -9.01 -7.93
CA LEU A 112 -17.89 -8.45 -9.14
C LEU A 112 -18.99 -8.58 -10.20
N LEU A 113 -19.49 -7.42 -10.65
CA LEU A 113 -20.49 -7.28 -11.71
C LEU A 113 -20.07 -8.01 -12.99
#